data_AF-A0A4P5QRM9-F1
#
_entry.id   AF-A0A4P5QRM9-F1
#
_cell.length_a   1.000
_cell.length_b   1.000
_cell.length_c   1.000
_cell.angle_alpha   90.00
_cell.angle_beta   90.00
_cell.angle_gamma   90.00
#
_symmetry.space_group_name_H-M   'P 1'
#
loop_
_entity.id
_entity.type
_entity.pdbx_description
1 polymer ?
#
loop_
_entity_poly.entity_id
_entity_poly.type
_entity_poly.pdbx_seq_one_letter_code
_entity_poly.pdbx_strand_id
1 'polypeptide(L)'
;MSSGYWNYYSDNYEWDDEGELVRPDLAQSRAKLVEAGMSETDAQRYVASGFVYSKWSDTFIDRYYGGALMSVDARTRVRPSDLIQWPIEPQNRVWVKNATSWVDVRRIVDEAAASSGKRLLFRRQTQNHLVNREIHNPWFVVDGIGEISLVPSVWRRMLNKRTDRFPNFQSLGLLDWSQILYQGFDMKEIERRHQEKLDAGEWMHSMQDMADSDDSVLSEFGNFRLDLAMGMQFNLAALLSTLLQHYGLYSHVLDLTTSLEVAMFFATHKFRKLSSGCSYEFIGTNERKSVIYVLREDHREMNRHESLDPILRKLQPLRPQRQHCIISLSSPYALNLPADFLVGVIRLDFDSRSNECGVNAQHLLPDDKDDAFLKALKSNPFAKDHLTDFTS
;
A
#
# COMPACT_ATOMS: atom_id res chain seq x y z
N MET A 1 -9.05 -24.43 8.71
CA MET A 1 -8.92 -22.97 8.92
C MET A 1 -7.66 -22.56 8.22
N SER A 2 -7.71 -21.53 7.37
CA SER A 2 -6.48 -20.88 6.93
C SER A 2 -5.72 -20.35 8.15
N SER A 3 -4.40 -20.38 8.13
CA SER A 3 -3.56 -19.69 9.10
C SER A 3 -2.81 -18.56 8.40
N GLY A 4 -2.45 -17.51 9.15
CA GLY A 4 -1.69 -16.37 8.63
C GLY A 4 -2.48 -15.44 7.71
N TYR A 5 -1.80 -14.89 6.69
CA TYR A 5 -2.28 -13.87 5.76
C TYR A 5 -3.68 -14.13 5.17
N TRP A 6 -3.98 -15.38 4.84
CA TRP A 6 -5.24 -15.77 4.19
C TRP A 6 -6.48 -15.49 5.05
N ASN A 7 -6.30 -15.30 6.35
CA ASN A 7 -7.38 -14.95 7.27
C ASN A 7 -8.03 -13.59 6.96
N TYR A 8 -7.33 -12.67 6.28
CA TYR A 8 -7.92 -11.39 5.86
C TYR A 8 -9.14 -11.53 4.94
N TYR A 9 -9.30 -12.66 4.26
CA TYR A 9 -10.44 -12.92 3.38
C TYR A 9 -11.66 -13.50 4.11
N SER A 10 -11.50 -13.92 5.37
CA SER A 10 -12.62 -14.39 6.19
C SER A 10 -13.54 -13.23 6.59
N ASP A 11 -14.85 -13.41 6.42
CA ASP A 11 -15.85 -12.47 6.91
C ASP A 11 -15.83 -12.34 8.43
N ASN A 12 -15.37 -13.38 9.13
CA ASN A 12 -15.23 -13.42 10.58
C ASN A 12 -13.81 -13.12 11.05
N TYR A 13 -12.97 -12.50 10.22
CA TYR A 13 -11.62 -12.12 10.64
C TYR A 13 -11.69 -11.14 11.82
N GLU A 14 -11.12 -11.57 12.94
CA GLU A 14 -10.98 -10.77 14.15
C GLU A 14 -9.68 -9.95 14.01
N TRP A 15 -9.84 -8.62 13.92
CA TRP A 15 -8.73 -7.67 13.84
C TRP A 15 -8.06 -7.51 15.20
N ASP A 16 -7.46 -8.58 15.68
CA ASP A 16 -6.87 -8.64 17.00
C ASP A 16 -5.45 -8.07 17.03
N ASP A 17 -5.13 -7.40 18.13
CA ASP A 17 -3.85 -6.74 18.43
C ASP A 17 -3.25 -7.20 19.78
N GLU A 18 -3.73 -8.33 20.34
CA GLU A 18 -3.21 -8.88 21.61
C GLU A 18 -1.74 -9.30 21.55
N GLY A 19 -1.23 -9.64 20.36
CA GLY A 19 0.19 -9.99 20.15
C GLY A 19 1.12 -8.80 19.93
N GLU A 20 0.60 -7.57 19.90
CA GLU A 20 1.38 -6.40 19.51
C GLU A 20 2.24 -5.86 20.65
N LEU A 21 3.54 -5.65 20.37
CA LEU A 21 4.51 -5.14 21.35
C LEU A 21 4.13 -3.75 21.88
N VAL A 22 3.50 -2.94 21.03
CA VAL A 22 3.08 -1.57 21.36
C VAL A 22 1.61 -1.42 21.01
N ARG A 23 0.77 -1.39 22.04
CA ARG A 23 -0.68 -1.16 21.94
C ARG A 23 -1.04 0.15 22.65
N PRO A 24 -1.87 1.02 22.06
CA PRO A 24 -2.29 2.22 22.75
C PRO A 24 -3.31 1.86 23.83
N ASP A 25 -3.13 2.44 25.02
CA ASP A 25 -4.13 2.39 26.07
C ASP A 25 -5.13 3.53 25.82
N LEU A 26 -6.30 3.17 25.30
CA LEU A 26 -7.36 4.14 24.99
C LEU A 26 -7.95 4.78 26.25
N ALA A 27 -7.97 4.08 27.38
CA ALA A 27 -8.43 4.65 28.65
C ALA A 27 -7.42 5.68 29.18
N GLN A 28 -6.12 5.35 29.11
CA GLN A 28 -5.05 6.29 29.42
C GLN A 28 -5.08 7.51 28.49
N SER A 29 -5.33 7.29 27.19
CA SER A 29 -5.45 8.38 26.21
C SER A 29 -6.53 9.37 26.60
N ARG A 30 -7.71 8.91 27.02
CA ARG A 30 -8.77 9.79 27.52
C ARG A 30 -8.38 10.52 28.79
N ALA A 31 -7.87 9.78 29.77
CA ALA A 31 -7.44 10.35 31.06
C ALA A 31 -6.42 11.49 30.87
N LYS A 32 -5.47 11.33 29.93
CA LYS A 32 -4.46 12.34 29.63
C LYS A 32 -5.01 13.61 28.96
N LEU A 33 -6.05 13.50 28.14
CA LEU A 33 -6.72 14.68 27.58
C LEU A 33 -7.50 15.44 28.66
N VAL A 34 -8.15 14.72 29.57
CA VAL A 34 -8.89 15.32 30.69
C VAL A 34 -7.94 16.02 31.65
N GLU A 35 -6.81 15.38 31.99
CA GLU A 35 -5.74 15.99 32.80
C GLU A 35 -5.20 17.28 32.18
N ALA A 36 -5.10 17.33 30.84
CA ALA A 36 -4.66 18.52 30.13
C ALA A 36 -5.72 19.64 30.09
N GLY A 37 -6.97 19.38 30.48
CA GLY A 37 -8.05 20.37 30.57
C GLY A 37 -9.20 20.18 29.57
N MET A 38 -9.23 19.07 28.83
CA MET A 38 -10.33 18.73 27.92
C MET A 38 -11.54 18.17 28.68
N SER A 39 -12.76 18.39 28.19
CA SER A 39 -13.96 17.74 28.74
C SER A 39 -13.90 16.22 28.49
N GLU A 40 -14.53 15.41 29.36
CA GLU A 40 -14.61 13.95 29.16
C GLU A 40 -15.25 13.59 27.81
N THR A 41 -16.31 14.31 27.42
CA THR A 41 -17.01 14.12 26.15
C THR A 41 -16.08 14.39 24.97
N ASP A 42 -15.32 15.48 24.99
CA ASP A 42 -14.39 15.79 23.90
C ASP A 42 -13.21 14.82 23.88
N ALA A 43 -12.67 14.46 25.05
CA ALA A 43 -11.60 13.46 25.15
C ALA A 43 -12.01 12.13 24.52
N GLN A 44 -13.25 11.68 24.76
CA GLN A 44 -13.81 10.49 24.13
C GLN A 44 -13.92 10.65 22.60
N ARG A 45 -14.34 11.81 22.09
CA ARG A 45 -14.46 12.09 20.65
C ARG A 45 -13.10 12.10 19.95
N TYR A 46 -12.08 12.68 20.57
CA TYR A 46 -10.70 12.65 20.07
C TYR A 46 -10.17 11.21 20.00
N VAL A 47 -10.29 10.45 21.09
CA VAL A 47 -9.82 9.05 21.10
C VAL A 47 -10.57 8.19 20.07
N ALA A 48 -11.89 8.36 19.95
CA ALA A 48 -12.70 7.67 18.93
C ALA A 48 -12.31 8.08 17.49
N SER A 49 -11.82 9.31 17.31
CA SER A 49 -11.31 9.83 16.02
C SER A 49 -9.87 9.41 15.72
N GLY A 50 -9.24 8.63 16.60
CA GLY A 50 -7.93 8.02 16.37
C GLY A 50 -6.74 8.76 16.98
N PHE A 51 -6.97 9.71 17.88
CA PHE A 51 -5.90 10.35 18.65
C PHE A 51 -5.53 9.49 19.87
N VAL A 52 -4.32 8.93 19.87
CA VAL A 52 -3.87 8.00 20.92
C VAL A 52 -2.64 8.51 21.64
N TYR A 53 -2.59 8.33 22.95
CA TYR A 53 -1.48 8.76 23.78
C TYR A 53 -0.37 7.70 23.82
N SER A 54 0.86 8.13 23.62
CA SER A 54 2.07 7.34 23.84
C SER A 54 2.73 7.77 25.14
N LYS A 55 2.69 6.90 26.15
CA LYS A 55 3.37 7.12 27.43
C LYS A 55 4.90 7.15 27.33
N TRP A 56 5.49 6.65 26.23
CA TRP A 56 6.94 6.60 26.06
C TRP A 56 7.52 7.95 25.61
N SER A 57 6.75 8.69 24.83
CA SER A 57 7.14 10.00 24.30
C SER A 57 6.39 11.16 24.96
N ASP A 58 5.38 10.88 25.77
CA ASP A 58 4.45 11.87 26.33
C ASP A 58 3.78 12.72 25.24
N THR A 59 3.26 12.04 24.22
CA THR A 59 2.66 12.66 23.03
C THR A 59 1.37 11.96 22.60
N PHE A 60 0.40 12.74 22.13
CA PHE A 60 -0.68 12.22 21.31
C PHE A 60 -0.23 12.03 19.87
N ILE A 61 -0.62 10.90 19.29
CA ILE A 61 -0.36 10.51 17.91
C ILE A 61 -1.72 10.45 17.20
N ASP A 62 -1.83 11.17 16.09
CA ASP A 62 -2.90 10.91 15.12
C ASP A 62 -2.58 9.63 14.36
N ARG A 63 -3.32 8.55 14.63
CA ARG A 63 -3.08 7.23 14.02
C ARG A 63 -3.15 7.22 12.49
N TYR A 64 -3.72 8.24 11.87
CA TYR A 64 -3.78 8.34 10.43
C TYR A 64 -2.45 8.83 9.82
N TYR A 65 -1.62 9.56 10.57
CA TYR A 65 -0.45 10.23 9.97
C TYR A 65 0.85 10.14 10.78
N GLY A 66 0.78 10.04 12.12
CA GLY A 66 1.94 10.34 12.96
C GLY A 66 3.03 9.27 13.00
N GLY A 67 2.67 8.01 12.77
CA GLY A 67 3.57 6.88 12.97
C GLY A 67 3.97 6.70 14.45
N ALA A 68 4.62 5.58 14.75
CA ALA A 68 5.07 5.24 16.11
C ALA A 68 6.43 5.87 16.46
N LEU A 69 6.70 7.10 16.01
CA LEU A 69 7.96 7.80 16.29
C LEU A 69 7.87 8.60 17.59
N MET A 70 8.94 8.54 18.39
CA MET A 70 9.07 9.30 19.64
C MET A 70 9.48 10.77 19.37
N SER A 71 8.66 11.49 18.61
CA SER A 71 8.91 12.89 18.23
C SER A 71 7.64 13.73 18.33
N VAL A 72 7.78 15.03 18.43
CA VAL A 72 6.68 16.02 18.34
C VAL A 72 6.88 16.84 17.08
N ASP A 73 5.82 16.98 16.28
CA ASP A 73 5.81 17.87 15.10
C ASP A 73 4.63 18.87 15.11
N ALA A 74 3.81 18.85 16.16
CA ALA A 74 2.61 19.68 16.35
C ALA A 74 1.51 19.51 15.29
N ARG A 75 1.67 18.59 14.33
CA ARG A 75 0.73 18.33 13.22
C ARG A 75 0.09 16.95 13.27
N THR A 76 0.86 15.96 13.68
CA THR A 76 0.46 14.55 13.72
C THR A 76 0.88 13.92 15.04
N ARG A 77 1.91 14.48 15.69
CA ARG A 77 2.37 14.12 17.02
C ARG A 77 2.47 15.38 17.87
N VAL A 78 1.63 15.45 18.89
CA VAL A 78 1.32 16.69 19.61
C VAL A 78 1.39 16.45 21.10
N ARG A 79 1.86 17.44 21.88
CA ARG A 79 1.83 17.34 23.33
C ARG A 79 0.38 17.47 23.84
N PRO A 80 0.03 16.88 24.99
CA PRO A 80 -1.33 16.99 25.54
C PRO A 80 -1.83 18.44 25.67
N SER A 81 -0.99 19.37 26.15
CA SER A 81 -1.32 20.79 26.29
C SER A 81 -1.63 21.48 24.96
N ASP A 82 -0.92 21.10 23.90
CA ASP A 82 -0.96 21.78 22.62
C ASP A 82 -2.16 21.30 21.80
N LEU A 83 -2.60 20.05 22.01
CA LEU A 83 -3.77 19.48 21.34
C LEU A 83 -5.07 20.19 21.70
N ILE A 84 -5.17 20.76 22.91
CA ILE A 84 -6.35 21.54 23.33
C ILE A 84 -6.41 22.89 22.60
N GLN A 85 -5.25 23.41 22.21
CA GLN A 85 -5.11 24.67 21.48
C GLN A 85 -5.03 24.46 19.96
N TRP A 86 -5.32 23.24 19.48
CA TRP A 86 -5.25 22.97 18.06
C TRP A 86 -6.23 23.84 17.27
N PRO A 87 -5.82 24.30 16.07
CA PRO A 87 -6.68 25.11 15.22
C PRO A 87 -7.91 24.30 14.80
N ILE A 88 -9.02 25.00 14.60
CA ILE A 88 -10.28 24.40 14.16
C ILE A 88 -10.35 24.44 12.62
N GLU A 89 -10.30 25.64 12.04
CA GLU A 89 -9.30 26.08 11.06
C GLU A 89 -8.56 25.04 10.18
N PRO A 90 -9.02 24.61 8.97
CA PRO A 90 -8.15 23.89 8.05
C PRO A 90 -6.81 24.62 7.80
N GLN A 91 -5.70 23.90 7.98
CA GLN A 91 -4.33 24.42 7.82
C GLN A 91 -3.61 23.88 6.58
N ASN A 92 -4.26 22.97 5.83
CA ASN A 92 -3.67 22.34 4.67
C ASN A 92 -3.46 23.36 3.52
N ARG A 93 -2.33 23.24 2.81
CA ARG A 93 -1.94 24.11 1.68
C ARG A 93 -2.01 23.40 0.33
N VAL A 94 -2.60 22.21 0.27
CA VAL A 94 -2.85 21.48 -0.97
C VAL A 94 -3.71 22.34 -1.89
N TRP A 95 -3.24 22.56 -3.12
CA TRP A 95 -4.02 23.29 -4.11
C TRP A 95 -5.10 22.39 -4.71
N VAL A 96 -6.20 23.00 -5.12
CA VAL A 96 -7.29 22.33 -5.83
C VAL A 96 -7.52 23.05 -7.14
N LYS A 97 -7.43 22.34 -8.27
CA LYS A 97 -7.69 22.87 -9.60
C LYS A 97 -8.75 22.02 -10.30
N ASN A 98 -9.68 22.68 -10.98
CA ASN A 98 -10.63 22.03 -11.89
C ASN A 98 -9.99 22.02 -13.29
N ALA A 99 -9.82 20.83 -13.86
CA ALA A 99 -9.42 20.68 -15.25
C ALA A 99 -10.66 20.58 -16.13
N THR A 100 -10.66 21.27 -17.27
CA THR A 100 -11.78 21.29 -18.24
C THR A 100 -11.54 20.43 -19.48
N SER A 101 -10.35 19.83 -19.59
CA SER A 101 -9.97 18.89 -20.66
C SER A 101 -8.69 18.13 -20.26
N TRP A 102 -8.31 17.11 -21.04
CA TRP A 102 -7.02 16.43 -20.84
C TRP A 102 -5.81 17.32 -21.15
N VAL A 103 -5.94 18.27 -22.07
CA VAL A 103 -4.91 19.30 -22.32
C VAL A 103 -4.69 20.14 -21.05
N ASP A 104 -5.78 20.48 -20.38
CA ASP A 104 -5.74 21.24 -19.13
C ASP A 104 -5.13 20.44 -17.98
N VAL A 105 -5.45 19.13 -17.87
CA VAL A 105 -4.80 18.23 -16.90
C VAL A 105 -3.28 18.23 -17.07
N ARG A 106 -2.79 18.03 -18.30
CA ARG A 106 -1.35 18.02 -18.59
C ARG A 106 -0.70 19.35 -18.24
N ARG A 107 -1.30 20.47 -18.66
CA ARG A 107 -0.84 21.82 -18.31
C ARG A 107 -0.72 22.02 -16.80
N ILE A 108 -1.73 21.61 -16.03
CA ILE A 108 -1.73 21.72 -14.56
C ILE A 108 -0.57 20.90 -13.96
N VAL A 109 -0.36 19.68 -14.46
CA VAL A 109 0.74 18.81 -14.00
C VAL A 109 2.10 19.42 -14.35
N ASP A 110 2.26 19.96 -15.55
CA ASP A 110 3.52 20.59 -16.01
C ASP A 110 3.86 21.83 -15.16
N GLU A 111 2.86 22.68 -14.86
CA GLU A 111 3.01 23.82 -13.95
C GLU A 111 3.41 23.39 -12.53
N ALA A 112 2.79 22.33 -12.02
CA ALA A 112 3.11 21.79 -10.70
C ALA A 112 4.52 21.19 -10.68
N ALA A 113 4.93 20.49 -11.75
CA ALA A 113 6.26 19.90 -11.85
C ALA A 113 7.35 20.98 -11.89
N ALA A 114 7.12 22.05 -12.68
CA ALA A 114 8.05 23.18 -12.78
C ALA A 114 8.26 23.92 -11.45
N SER A 115 7.26 23.91 -10.56
CA SER A 115 7.32 24.62 -9.27
C SER A 115 7.73 23.77 -8.07
N SER A 116 7.62 22.44 -8.16
CA SER A 116 7.85 21.54 -7.02
C SER A 116 9.33 21.34 -6.68
N GLY A 117 10.23 21.39 -7.68
CA GLY A 117 11.64 21.02 -7.53
C GLY A 117 11.87 19.53 -7.18
N LYS A 118 10.79 18.75 -7.03
CA LYS A 118 10.79 17.31 -6.79
C LYS A 118 9.96 16.60 -7.86
N ARG A 119 10.21 15.30 -8.02
CA ARG A 119 9.37 14.45 -8.88
C ARG A 119 7.96 14.37 -8.31
N LEU A 120 6.96 14.45 -9.19
CA LEU A 120 5.56 14.26 -8.85
C LEU A 120 5.13 12.82 -9.10
N LEU A 121 4.30 12.32 -8.19
CA LEU A 121 3.62 11.04 -8.27
C LEU A 121 2.12 11.26 -8.35
N PHE A 122 1.43 10.28 -8.93
CA PHE A 122 0.00 10.37 -9.15
C PHE A 122 -0.74 9.22 -8.48
N ARG A 123 -1.89 9.56 -7.92
CA ARG A 123 -2.90 8.60 -7.48
C ARG A 123 -4.23 9.04 -8.06
N ARG A 124 -5.00 8.11 -8.60
CA ARG A 124 -6.38 8.40 -9.01
C ARG A 124 -7.38 7.94 -7.96
N GLN A 125 -8.58 8.52 -8.03
CA GLN A 125 -9.82 7.89 -7.58
C GLN A 125 -10.95 8.25 -8.55
N THR A 126 -11.90 7.34 -8.78
CA THR A 126 -13.10 7.61 -9.59
C THR A 126 -14.05 8.61 -8.91
N GLN A 127 -13.84 8.85 -7.61
CA GLN A 127 -14.47 9.88 -6.81
C GLN A 127 -13.61 10.18 -5.59
N ASN A 128 -13.73 11.37 -5.01
CA ASN A 128 -13.08 11.67 -3.74
C ASN A 128 -13.60 10.75 -2.63
N HIS A 129 -12.67 10.20 -1.84
CA HIS A 129 -12.97 9.51 -0.60
C HIS A 129 -12.43 10.31 0.58
N LEU A 130 -13.19 10.36 1.66
CA LEU A 130 -12.84 11.11 2.87
C LEU A 130 -12.55 10.15 4.03
N VAL A 131 -11.70 10.59 4.96
CA VAL A 131 -11.53 9.91 6.24
C VAL A 131 -12.80 10.09 7.05
N ASN A 132 -13.41 8.97 7.47
CA ASN A 132 -14.64 8.98 8.24
C ASN A 132 -14.32 9.02 9.73
N ARG A 133 -14.22 10.23 10.29
CA ARG A 133 -14.07 10.48 11.73
C ARG A 133 -14.71 11.80 12.10
N GLU A 134 -15.01 11.96 13.39
CA GLU A 134 -15.69 13.15 13.89
C GLU A 134 -14.73 14.33 14.07
N ILE A 135 -13.59 14.09 14.71
CA ILE A 135 -12.54 15.09 14.89
C ILE A 135 -11.50 14.91 13.78
N HIS A 136 -11.52 15.83 12.83
CA HIS A 136 -10.55 15.87 11.74
C HIS A 136 -9.21 16.45 12.21
N ASN A 137 -8.13 16.06 11.53
CA ASN A 137 -6.85 16.73 11.68
C ASN A 137 -6.77 17.90 10.69
N PRO A 138 -6.71 19.16 11.17
CA PRO A 138 -6.87 20.33 10.31
C PRO A 138 -5.70 20.50 9.32
N TRP A 139 -4.53 19.89 9.56
CA TRP A 139 -3.42 19.89 8.58
C TRP A 139 -3.69 19.01 7.36
N PHE A 140 -4.70 18.15 7.42
CA PHE A 140 -5.06 17.22 6.34
C PHE A 140 -6.46 17.47 5.77
N VAL A 141 -7.21 18.41 6.34
CA VAL A 141 -8.45 18.93 5.76
C VAL A 141 -8.11 19.86 4.60
N VAL A 142 -8.46 19.46 3.37
CA VAL A 142 -8.34 20.33 2.18
C VAL A 142 -9.60 21.17 2.05
N ASP A 143 -9.42 22.49 1.92
CA ASP A 143 -10.54 23.42 1.82
C ASP A 143 -11.48 23.07 0.64
N GLY A 144 -12.79 23.11 0.90
CA GLY A 144 -13.83 22.71 -0.07
C GLY A 144 -13.84 21.22 -0.47
N ILE A 145 -13.04 20.35 0.18
CA ILE A 145 -13.05 18.89 -0.03
C ILE A 145 -13.29 18.13 1.28
N GLY A 146 -12.54 18.46 2.34
CA GLY A 146 -12.48 17.68 3.58
C GLY A 146 -11.16 16.93 3.74
N GLU A 147 -11.13 16.03 4.71
CA GLU A 147 -9.95 15.21 5.00
C GLU A 147 -9.85 14.02 4.03
N ILE A 148 -8.92 14.09 3.07
CA ILE A 148 -8.81 13.11 1.97
C ILE A 148 -8.33 11.75 2.50
N SER A 149 -9.01 10.69 2.09
CA SER A 149 -8.62 9.31 2.37
C SER A 149 -7.83 8.71 1.22
N LEU A 150 -6.55 8.49 1.50
CA LEU A 150 -5.61 7.67 0.75
C LEU A 150 -5.30 6.36 1.50
N VAL A 151 -6.21 5.93 2.39
CA VAL A 151 -6.04 4.75 3.24
C VAL A 151 -6.12 3.46 2.39
N PRO A 152 -5.10 2.58 2.45
CA PRO A 152 -5.12 1.27 1.80
C PRO A 152 -6.37 0.44 2.14
N SER A 153 -6.79 -0.44 1.22
CA SER A 153 -8.05 -1.18 1.34
C SER A 153 -8.12 -2.09 2.57
N VAL A 154 -6.99 -2.69 2.98
CA VAL A 154 -6.93 -3.56 4.17
C VAL A 154 -7.33 -2.78 5.43
N TRP A 155 -6.81 -1.57 5.58
CA TRP A 155 -7.11 -0.70 6.71
C TRP A 155 -8.52 -0.13 6.68
N ARG A 156 -9.06 0.16 5.49
CA ARG A 156 -10.49 0.53 5.37
C ARG A 156 -11.40 -0.60 5.83
N ARG A 157 -11.08 -1.85 5.48
CA ARG A 157 -11.82 -3.03 5.95
C ARG A 157 -11.75 -3.17 7.47
N MET A 158 -10.57 -2.93 8.06
CA MET A 158 -10.40 -2.90 9.52
C MET A 158 -11.23 -1.80 10.16
N LEU A 159 -11.07 -0.54 9.74
CA LEU A 159 -11.75 0.61 10.33
C LEU A 159 -13.29 0.51 10.23
N ASN A 160 -13.81 -0.14 9.19
CA ASN A 160 -15.25 -0.41 9.06
C ASN A 160 -15.79 -1.35 10.14
N LYS A 161 -14.93 -2.14 10.80
CA LYS A 161 -15.31 -3.10 11.85
C LYS A 161 -14.81 -2.67 13.24
N ARG A 162 -13.58 -2.18 13.33
CA ARG A 162 -12.83 -1.91 14.56
C ARG A 162 -11.98 -0.65 14.41
N THR A 163 -12.39 0.43 15.05
CA THR A 163 -11.60 1.67 15.16
C THR A 163 -10.76 1.72 16.43
N ASP A 164 -10.92 0.74 17.32
CA ASP A 164 -10.24 0.61 18.61
C ASP A 164 -8.98 -0.27 18.55
N ARG A 165 -8.64 -0.80 17.37
CA ARG A 165 -7.58 -1.81 17.18
C ARG A 165 -6.41 -1.32 16.33
N PHE A 166 -5.22 -1.83 16.64
CA PHE A 166 -3.93 -1.43 16.04
C PHE A 166 -3.07 -2.63 15.58
N PRO A 167 -3.63 -3.60 14.82
CA PRO A 167 -2.92 -4.81 14.44
C PRO A 167 -1.86 -4.56 13.38
N ASN A 168 -0.67 -5.15 13.51
CA ASN A 168 0.31 -5.13 12.43
C ASN A 168 -0.17 -5.95 11.23
N PHE A 169 0.23 -5.52 10.03
CA PHE A 169 -0.09 -6.27 8.81
C PHE A 169 0.80 -7.51 8.71
N GLN A 170 0.17 -8.67 8.61
CA GLN A 170 0.84 -9.95 8.43
C GLN A 170 0.89 -10.28 6.94
N SER A 171 2.05 -10.14 6.29
CA SER A 171 2.22 -10.53 4.89
C SER A 171 2.18 -12.06 4.71
N LEU A 172 2.27 -12.53 3.46
CA LEU A 172 2.53 -13.94 3.16
C LEU A 172 3.81 -14.41 3.87
N GLY A 173 3.77 -15.63 4.42
CA GLY A 173 4.91 -16.22 5.13
C GLY A 173 5.98 -16.75 4.18
N LEU A 174 7.12 -17.20 4.73
CA LEU A 174 8.24 -17.72 3.95
C LEU A 174 7.82 -18.91 3.09
N LEU A 175 6.97 -19.80 3.62
CA LEU A 175 6.48 -20.97 2.91
C LEU A 175 5.59 -20.57 1.73
N ASP A 176 4.68 -19.61 1.90
CA ASP A 176 3.82 -19.12 0.82
C ASP A 176 4.66 -18.46 -0.28
N TRP A 177 5.59 -17.57 0.10
CA TRP A 177 6.49 -16.93 -0.86
C TRP A 177 7.38 -17.94 -1.58
N SER A 178 7.92 -18.92 -0.87
CA SER A 178 8.73 -20.01 -1.46
C SER A 178 7.92 -20.77 -2.51
N GLN A 179 6.68 -21.16 -2.21
CA GLN A 179 5.82 -21.89 -3.15
C GLN A 179 5.56 -21.10 -4.44
N ILE A 180 5.45 -19.78 -4.35
CA ILE A 180 5.23 -18.91 -5.51
C ILE A 180 6.55 -18.73 -6.27
N LEU A 181 7.59 -18.31 -5.57
CA LEU A 181 8.83 -17.84 -6.19
C LEU A 181 9.72 -18.97 -6.71
N TYR A 182 9.66 -20.16 -6.10
CA TYR A 182 10.39 -21.33 -6.59
C TYR A 182 9.87 -21.84 -7.96
N GLN A 183 8.68 -21.41 -8.39
CA GLN A 183 8.19 -21.68 -9.76
C GLN A 183 9.08 -21.06 -10.85
N GLY A 184 9.96 -20.12 -10.48
CA GLY A 184 11.00 -19.59 -11.37
C GLY A 184 12.16 -20.55 -11.61
N PHE A 185 12.20 -21.70 -10.95
CA PHE A 185 13.26 -22.70 -11.03
C PHE A 185 12.73 -24.06 -11.50
N ASP A 186 13.60 -24.84 -12.13
CA ASP A 186 13.33 -26.26 -12.38
C ASP A 186 13.58 -27.05 -11.09
N MET A 187 12.52 -27.20 -10.28
CA MET A 187 12.61 -27.87 -8.99
C MET A 187 13.02 -29.34 -9.11
N LYS A 188 12.68 -30.02 -10.21
CA LYS A 188 13.08 -31.43 -10.40
C LYS A 188 14.58 -31.54 -10.64
N GLU A 189 15.14 -30.60 -11.41
CA GLU A 189 16.58 -30.53 -11.65
C GLU A 189 17.34 -30.18 -10.36
N ILE A 190 16.81 -29.24 -9.56
CA ILE A 190 17.38 -28.92 -8.24
C ILE A 190 17.39 -30.15 -7.33
N GLU A 191 16.26 -30.84 -7.21
CA GLU A 191 16.14 -32.06 -6.39
C GLU A 191 17.10 -33.15 -6.86
N ARG A 192 17.20 -33.38 -8.17
CA ARG A 192 18.12 -34.36 -8.76
C ARG A 192 19.57 -34.05 -8.41
N ARG A 193 20.02 -32.80 -8.64
CA ARG A 193 21.40 -32.38 -8.35
C ARG A 193 21.71 -32.42 -6.85
N HIS A 194 20.76 -32.00 -6.02
CA HIS A 194 20.94 -32.04 -4.57
C HIS A 194 21.13 -33.49 -4.09
N GLN A 195 20.33 -34.42 -4.60
CA GLN A 195 20.48 -35.84 -4.27
C GLN A 195 21.83 -36.40 -4.74
N GLU A 196 22.30 -36.04 -5.95
CA GLU A 196 23.61 -36.47 -6.45
C GLU A 196 24.77 -36.01 -5.55
N LYS A 197 24.69 -34.79 -5.01
CA LYS A 197 25.69 -34.29 -4.05
C LYS A 197 25.66 -35.05 -2.73
N LEU A 198 24.47 -35.34 -2.20
CA LEU A 198 24.31 -36.15 -0.99
C LEU A 198 24.83 -37.59 -1.19
N ASP A 199 24.54 -38.20 -2.34
CA ASP A 199 25.00 -39.55 -2.69
C ASP A 199 26.53 -39.60 -2.87
N ALA A 200 27.15 -38.50 -3.30
CA ALA A 200 28.59 -38.32 -3.35
C ALA A 200 29.24 -38.07 -1.97
N GLY A 201 28.44 -37.97 -0.91
CA GLY A 201 28.89 -37.76 0.47
C GLY A 201 29.12 -36.30 0.85
N GLU A 202 28.65 -35.34 0.04
CA GLU A 202 28.70 -33.93 0.40
C GLU A 202 27.66 -33.59 1.49
N TRP A 203 28.04 -32.67 2.38
CA TRP A 203 27.15 -32.18 3.43
C TRP A 203 26.31 -31.01 2.92
N MET A 204 25.01 -31.23 2.68
CA MET A 204 24.11 -30.19 2.16
C MET A 204 22.73 -30.25 2.84
N HIS A 205 22.62 -29.72 4.07
CA HIS A 205 21.41 -29.77 4.88
C HIS A 205 20.77 -28.40 5.14
N SER A 206 21.50 -27.31 4.90
CA SER A 206 21.03 -25.94 5.08
C SER A 206 20.95 -25.16 3.76
N MET A 207 20.26 -24.00 3.78
CA MET A 207 20.28 -23.07 2.66
C MET A 207 21.69 -22.53 2.38
N GLN A 208 22.50 -22.39 3.45
CA GLN A 208 23.89 -21.95 3.36
C GLN A 208 24.76 -22.99 2.68
N ASP A 209 24.66 -24.26 3.08
CA ASP A 209 25.43 -25.34 2.46
C ASP A 209 25.14 -25.45 0.95
N MET A 210 23.86 -25.26 0.57
CA MET A 210 23.44 -25.25 -0.83
C MET A 210 23.98 -24.02 -1.58
N ALA A 211 24.00 -22.85 -0.95
CA ALA A 211 24.57 -21.62 -1.52
C ALA A 211 26.09 -21.74 -1.75
N ASP A 212 26.79 -22.43 -0.85
CA ASP A 212 28.23 -22.66 -0.91
C ASP A 212 28.64 -23.84 -1.82
N SER A 213 27.67 -24.51 -2.46
CA SER A 213 27.93 -25.60 -3.39
C SER A 213 28.75 -25.14 -4.60
N ASP A 214 29.63 -26.01 -5.09
CA ASP A 214 30.35 -25.85 -6.36
C ASP A 214 29.43 -26.07 -7.59
N ASP A 215 28.25 -26.67 -7.42
CA ASP A 215 27.23 -26.73 -8.46
C ASP A 215 26.55 -25.38 -8.59
N SER A 216 26.81 -24.69 -9.70
CA SER A 216 26.26 -23.35 -9.97
C SER A 216 24.73 -23.24 -9.88
N VAL A 217 23.98 -24.31 -10.18
CA VAL A 217 22.51 -24.30 -10.11
C VAL A 217 22.05 -24.40 -8.66
N LEU A 218 22.68 -25.27 -7.87
CA LEU A 218 22.40 -25.38 -6.43
C LEU A 218 22.83 -24.11 -5.70
N SER A 219 23.99 -23.55 -6.04
CA SER A 219 24.47 -22.28 -5.48
C SER A 219 23.52 -21.12 -5.80
N GLU A 220 23.06 -20.98 -7.04
CA GLU A 220 22.07 -19.95 -7.41
C GLU A 220 20.78 -20.08 -6.58
N PHE A 221 20.26 -21.31 -6.45
CA PHE A 221 19.04 -21.55 -5.69
C PHE A 221 19.24 -21.38 -4.18
N GLY A 222 20.38 -21.81 -3.62
CA GLY A 222 20.72 -21.62 -2.21
C GLY A 222 20.79 -20.14 -1.84
N ASN A 223 21.49 -19.34 -2.64
CA ASN A 223 21.56 -17.88 -2.49
C ASN A 223 20.16 -17.24 -2.56
N PHE A 224 19.34 -17.65 -3.53
CA PHE A 224 17.96 -17.20 -3.65
C PHE A 224 17.14 -17.45 -2.37
N ARG A 225 17.28 -18.65 -1.78
CA ARG A 225 16.57 -19.02 -0.54
C ARG A 225 17.03 -18.19 0.65
N LEU A 226 18.33 -17.95 0.76
CA LEU A 226 18.91 -17.09 1.81
C LEU A 226 18.40 -15.66 1.67
N ASP A 227 18.46 -15.08 0.47
CA ASP A 227 17.98 -13.73 0.19
C ASP A 227 16.50 -13.58 0.55
N LEU A 228 15.67 -14.56 0.20
CA LEU A 228 14.26 -14.56 0.57
C LEU A 228 14.06 -14.64 2.08
N ALA A 229 14.67 -15.64 2.73
CA ALA A 229 14.49 -15.89 4.16
C ALA A 229 14.99 -14.74 5.03
N MET A 230 16.12 -14.13 4.65
CA MET A 230 16.72 -13.01 5.38
C MET A 230 16.09 -11.68 5.01
N GLY A 231 15.63 -11.49 3.77
CA GLY A 231 15.21 -10.18 3.28
C GLY A 231 13.72 -9.86 3.45
N MET A 232 12.86 -10.87 3.62
CA MET A 232 11.40 -10.73 3.64
C MET A 232 10.85 -9.69 4.63
N GLN A 233 11.48 -9.54 5.79
CA GLN A 233 11.07 -8.59 6.84
C GLN A 233 11.84 -7.27 6.79
N PHE A 234 12.78 -7.12 5.85
CA PHE A 234 13.67 -5.97 5.73
C PHE A 234 13.64 -5.42 4.31
N ASN A 235 14.69 -5.64 3.51
CA ASN A 235 14.85 -5.06 2.18
C ASN A 235 13.80 -5.53 1.17
N LEU A 236 13.23 -6.75 1.32
CA LEU A 236 12.21 -7.26 0.41
C LEU A 236 10.77 -6.94 0.83
N ALA A 237 10.56 -6.39 2.04
CA ALA A 237 9.21 -6.21 2.59
C ALA A 237 8.33 -5.30 1.70
N ALA A 238 8.90 -4.19 1.24
CA ALA A 238 8.25 -3.26 0.31
C ALA A 238 7.99 -3.91 -1.06
N LEU A 239 8.98 -4.63 -1.58
CA LEU A 239 8.90 -5.32 -2.86
C LEU A 239 7.75 -6.34 -2.87
N LEU A 240 7.73 -7.24 -1.87
CA LEU A 240 6.73 -8.30 -1.75
C LEU A 240 5.32 -7.74 -1.51
N SER A 241 5.20 -6.66 -0.72
CA SER A 241 3.91 -5.97 -0.52
C SER A 241 3.36 -5.33 -1.79
N THR A 242 4.26 -4.81 -2.65
CA THR A 242 3.89 -4.30 -3.98
C THR A 242 3.27 -5.40 -4.84
N LEU A 243 3.84 -6.62 -4.81
CA LEU A 243 3.31 -7.74 -5.57
C LEU A 243 1.90 -8.10 -5.10
N LEU A 244 1.65 -8.20 -3.79
CA LEU A 244 0.30 -8.46 -3.28
C LEU A 244 -0.72 -7.47 -3.87
N GLN A 245 -0.44 -6.17 -3.78
CA GLN A 245 -1.33 -5.12 -4.24
C GLN A 245 -1.65 -5.23 -5.75
N HIS A 246 -0.65 -5.44 -6.60
CA HIS A 246 -0.82 -5.44 -8.06
C HIS A 246 -1.52 -6.69 -8.62
N TYR A 247 -1.56 -7.77 -7.86
CA TYR A 247 -2.27 -8.99 -8.25
C TYR A 247 -3.64 -9.15 -7.56
N GLY A 248 -4.10 -8.12 -6.84
CA GLY A 248 -5.43 -8.04 -6.24
C GLY A 248 -5.52 -8.58 -4.82
N LEU A 249 -4.37 -8.93 -4.24
CA LEU A 249 -4.25 -9.40 -2.88
C LEU A 249 -4.18 -8.20 -1.90
N TYR A 250 -4.70 -8.36 -0.68
CA TYR A 250 -4.61 -7.33 0.36
C TYR A 250 -3.17 -6.94 0.66
N SER A 251 -2.95 -5.64 0.79
CA SER A 251 -1.68 -5.07 1.21
C SER A 251 -1.93 -3.86 2.11
N HIS A 252 -0.92 -3.53 2.91
CA HIS A 252 -0.87 -2.32 3.73
C HIS A 252 -0.22 -1.14 3.01
N VAL A 253 -0.08 -1.19 1.69
CA VAL A 253 0.61 -0.15 0.93
C VAL A 253 -0.37 0.57 0.01
N LEU A 254 -0.09 1.84 -0.28
CA LEU A 254 -0.80 2.58 -1.31
C LEU A 254 0.00 2.55 -2.61
N ASP A 255 -0.67 2.18 -3.69
CA ASP A 255 -0.14 2.19 -5.04
C ASP A 255 -0.21 3.59 -5.67
N LEU A 256 0.96 4.15 -5.98
CA LEU A 256 1.19 5.39 -6.72
C LEU A 256 1.84 5.07 -8.08
N THR A 257 1.76 6.00 -9.01
CA THR A 257 2.43 5.88 -10.32
C THR A 257 3.19 7.14 -10.68
N THR A 258 4.28 6.98 -11.42
CA THR A 258 4.99 8.12 -12.03
C THR A 258 4.43 8.50 -13.40
N SER A 259 3.51 7.72 -13.96
CA SER A 259 2.91 7.97 -15.27
C SER A 259 1.54 8.62 -15.11
N LEU A 260 1.36 9.79 -15.74
CA LEU A 260 0.07 10.47 -15.78
C LEU A 260 -0.94 9.64 -16.58
N GLU A 261 -0.50 8.96 -17.65
CA GLU A 261 -1.31 8.07 -18.48
C GLU A 261 -1.92 6.93 -17.67
N VAL A 262 -1.11 6.28 -16.81
CA VAL A 262 -1.60 5.24 -15.90
C VAL A 262 -2.62 5.82 -14.91
N ALA A 263 -2.36 7.01 -14.36
CA ALA A 263 -3.31 7.67 -13.46
C ALA A 263 -4.62 8.04 -14.17
N MET A 264 -4.54 8.57 -15.39
CA MET A 264 -5.69 8.89 -16.24
C MET A 264 -6.51 7.63 -16.55
N PHE A 265 -5.86 6.53 -16.95
CA PHE A 265 -6.53 5.25 -17.21
C PHE A 265 -7.36 4.85 -16.00
N PHE A 266 -6.73 4.75 -14.85
CA PHE A 266 -7.42 4.28 -13.67
C PHE A 266 -8.46 5.32 -13.17
N ALA A 267 -8.29 6.62 -13.42
CA ALA A 267 -9.29 7.64 -13.10
C ALA A 267 -10.58 7.44 -13.92
N THR A 268 -10.46 7.00 -15.18
CA THR A 268 -11.60 6.87 -16.09
C THR A 268 -12.11 5.46 -16.28
N HIS A 269 -11.52 4.46 -15.60
CA HIS A 269 -11.93 3.08 -15.69
C HIS A 269 -12.34 2.51 -14.33
N LYS A 270 -13.48 1.83 -14.30
CA LYS A 270 -14.02 1.16 -13.13
C LYS A 270 -13.76 -0.34 -13.20
N PHE A 271 -13.18 -0.88 -12.15
CA PHE A 271 -12.98 -2.32 -12.00
C PHE A 271 -14.34 -3.03 -11.87
N ARG A 272 -14.50 -4.14 -12.59
CA ARG A 272 -15.65 -5.06 -12.48
C ARG A 272 -15.16 -6.50 -12.34
N LYS A 273 -15.68 -7.22 -11.34
CA LYS A 273 -15.54 -8.67 -11.22
C LYS A 273 -16.74 -9.33 -11.90
N LEU A 274 -16.48 -10.15 -12.91
CA LEU A 274 -17.44 -10.92 -13.69
C LEU A 274 -17.32 -12.40 -13.35
N SER A 275 -18.29 -13.22 -13.75
CA SER A 275 -18.19 -14.68 -13.62
C SER A 275 -17.04 -15.26 -14.46
N SER A 276 -16.70 -14.60 -15.58
CA SER A 276 -15.62 -15.02 -16.49
C SER A 276 -14.23 -14.48 -16.12
N GLY A 277 -14.11 -13.62 -15.10
CA GLY A 277 -12.84 -12.98 -14.74
C GLY A 277 -13.00 -11.53 -14.29
N CYS A 278 -11.98 -10.71 -14.49
CA CYS A 278 -11.95 -9.29 -14.16
C CYS A 278 -11.87 -8.44 -15.42
N SER A 279 -12.49 -7.26 -15.38
CA SER A 279 -12.42 -6.29 -16.47
C SER A 279 -12.39 -4.86 -15.93
N TYR A 280 -11.98 -3.94 -16.80
CA TYR A 280 -12.11 -2.51 -16.59
C TYR A 280 -13.08 -1.94 -17.62
N GLU A 281 -14.12 -1.27 -17.14
CA GLU A 281 -15.08 -0.55 -17.97
C GLU A 281 -14.69 0.93 -18.01
N PHE A 282 -14.64 1.52 -19.20
CA PHE A 282 -14.49 2.96 -19.36
C PHE A 282 -15.77 3.69 -18.93
N ILE A 283 -15.65 4.60 -17.97
CA ILE A 283 -16.77 5.37 -17.40
C ILE A 283 -16.62 6.88 -17.60
N GLY A 284 -15.73 7.31 -18.50
CA GLY A 284 -15.40 8.72 -18.66
C GLY A 284 -14.83 9.32 -17.37
N THR A 285 -15.19 10.55 -17.03
CA THR A 285 -14.79 11.22 -15.77
C THR A 285 -15.74 10.92 -14.61
N ASN A 286 -16.60 9.89 -14.74
CA ASN A 286 -17.58 9.50 -13.74
C ASN A 286 -18.50 10.67 -13.35
N GLU A 287 -19.19 11.27 -14.32
CA GLU A 287 -20.03 12.46 -14.10
C GLU A 287 -19.26 13.60 -13.43
N ARG A 288 -18.01 13.83 -13.87
CA ARG A 288 -17.13 14.89 -13.37
C ARG A 288 -16.71 14.73 -11.89
N LYS A 289 -16.84 13.52 -11.34
CA LYS A 289 -16.46 13.21 -9.95
C LYS A 289 -15.02 12.70 -9.84
N SER A 290 -14.42 12.25 -10.94
CA SER A 290 -13.09 11.65 -10.93
C SER A 290 -12.01 12.68 -10.59
N VAL A 291 -10.98 12.21 -9.89
CA VAL A 291 -9.88 13.04 -9.41
C VAL A 291 -8.52 12.39 -9.62
N ILE A 292 -7.52 13.24 -9.82
CA ILE A 292 -6.10 12.88 -9.81
C ILE A 292 -5.45 13.65 -8.65
N TYR A 293 -4.94 12.91 -7.68
CA TYR A 293 -4.10 13.43 -6.62
C TYR A 293 -2.67 13.51 -7.10
N VAL A 294 -2.02 14.63 -6.77
CA VAL A 294 -0.63 14.92 -7.08
C VAL A 294 0.15 14.92 -5.78
N LEU A 295 1.11 14.02 -5.67
CA LEU A 295 1.95 13.85 -4.49
C LEU A 295 3.39 14.21 -4.83
N ARG A 296 4.12 14.78 -3.87
CA ARG A 296 5.58 14.94 -3.98
C ARG A 296 6.26 13.62 -3.60
N GLU A 297 7.24 13.18 -4.38
CA GLU A 297 8.03 12.00 -4.02
C GLU A 297 8.89 12.30 -2.77
N ASP A 298 8.87 11.37 -1.80
CA ASP A 298 9.82 11.33 -0.69
C ASP A 298 10.42 9.92 -0.60
N HIS A 299 11.70 9.79 -0.95
CA HIS A 299 12.40 8.51 -1.03
C HIS A 299 12.55 7.79 0.33
N ARG A 300 12.21 8.44 1.46
CA ARG A 300 12.24 7.80 2.78
C ARG A 300 10.94 7.05 3.08
N GLU A 301 9.82 7.49 2.52
CA GLU A 301 8.49 6.90 2.77
C GLU A 301 7.92 6.18 1.53
N MET A 302 8.55 6.38 0.37
CA MET A 302 8.09 5.86 -0.92
C MET A 302 9.17 5.00 -1.57
N ASN A 303 8.78 3.79 -1.95
CA ASN A 303 9.67 2.80 -2.55
C ASN A 303 9.24 2.54 -3.99
N ARG A 304 10.18 2.67 -4.93
CA ARG A 304 9.94 2.29 -6.32
C ARG A 304 9.93 0.77 -6.42
N HIS A 305 9.14 0.24 -7.34
CA HIS A 305 9.24 -1.19 -7.64
C HIS A 305 10.60 -1.50 -8.28
N GLU A 306 11.39 -2.34 -7.64
CA GLU A 306 12.69 -2.79 -8.13
C GLU A 306 12.53 -4.05 -8.98
N SER A 307 12.31 -3.87 -10.28
CA SER A 307 12.12 -4.98 -11.22
C SER A 307 13.38 -5.80 -11.48
N LEU A 308 14.55 -5.29 -11.09
CA LEU A 308 15.85 -5.93 -11.27
C LEU A 308 16.32 -6.68 -10.01
N ASP A 309 15.52 -6.70 -8.94
CA ASP A 309 15.86 -7.47 -7.75
C ASP A 309 16.09 -8.95 -8.11
N PRO A 310 17.19 -9.58 -7.65
CA PRO A 310 17.49 -10.98 -7.93
C PRO A 310 16.32 -11.93 -7.64
N ILE A 311 15.52 -11.65 -6.61
CA ILE A 311 14.40 -12.50 -6.20
C ILE A 311 13.27 -12.54 -7.24
N LEU A 312 13.18 -11.53 -8.12
CA LEU A 312 12.14 -11.42 -9.15
C LEU A 312 12.64 -11.78 -10.54
N ARG A 313 13.95 -11.94 -10.74
CA ARG A 313 14.57 -12.08 -12.07
C ARG A 313 13.97 -13.21 -12.92
N LYS A 314 13.59 -14.33 -12.30
CA LYS A 314 13.04 -15.51 -12.98
C LYS A 314 11.56 -15.39 -13.35
N LEU A 315 10.77 -14.63 -12.57
CA LEU A 315 9.31 -14.52 -12.75
C LEU A 315 8.83 -13.19 -13.35
N GLN A 316 9.63 -12.13 -13.23
CA GLN A 316 9.44 -10.82 -13.84
C GLN A 316 7.99 -10.29 -13.77
N PRO A 317 7.48 -9.94 -12.57
CA PRO A 317 6.11 -9.46 -12.40
C PRO A 317 5.85 -8.21 -13.24
N LEU A 318 4.99 -8.31 -14.25
CA LEU A 318 4.85 -7.27 -15.27
C LEU A 318 3.92 -6.13 -14.85
N ARG A 319 2.90 -6.42 -14.04
CA ARG A 319 1.90 -5.42 -13.60
C ARG A 319 2.53 -4.19 -12.91
N PRO A 320 3.35 -4.33 -11.85
CA PRO A 320 3.96 -3.16 -11.20
C PRO A 320 4.91 -2.41 -12.14
N GLN A 321 5.58 -3.10 -13.07
CA GLN A 321 6.48 -2.49 -14.06
C GLN A 321 5.72 -1.63 -15.07
N ARG A 322 4.71 -2.20 -15.72
CA ARG A 322 3.89 -1.52 -16.75
C ARG A 322 3.05 -0.37 -16.18
N GLN A 323 2.80 -0.38 -14.87
CA GLN A 323 2.10 0.70 -14.16
C GLN A 323 3.05 1.75 -13.57
N HIS A 324 4.37 1.61 -13.77
CA HIS A 324 5.40 2.49 -13.19
C HIS A 324 5.21 2.70 -11.69
N CYS A 325 5.03 1.60 -10.97
CA CYS A 325 4.58 1.61 -9.58
C CYS A 325 5.63 2.20 -8.63
N ILE A 326 5.13 3.03 -7.73
CA ILE A 326 5.78 3.43 -6.48
C ILE A 326 4.79 3.14 -5.37
N ILE A 327 5.24 2.53 -4.28
CA ILE A 327 4.40 2.29 -3.12
C ILE A 327 4.74 3.25 -1.99
N SER A 328 3.72 3.68 -1.26
CA SER A 328 3.87 4.33 0.04
C SER A 328 3.43 3.35 1.12
N LEU A 329 4.30 3.10 2.09
CA LEU A 329 3.97 2.23 3.22
C LEU A 329 2.94 2.92 4.12
N SER A 330 2.21 2.11 4.89
CA SER A 330 1.33 2.61 5.95
C SER A 330 1.35 1.64 7.13
N SER A 331 0.93 2.08 8.31
CA SER A 331 0.95 1.23 9.51
C SER A 331 -0.26 1.54 10.38
N PRO A 332 -0.51 0.77 11.45
CA PRO A 332 -1.61 1.03 12.38
C PRO A 332 -1.59 2.44 13.00
N TYR A 333 -0.42 3.08 13.00
CA TYR A 333 -0.17 4.42 13.52
C TYR A 333 0.04 5.48 12.43
N ALA A 334 0.00 5.09 11.15
CA ALA A 334 0.14 5.99 10.00
C ALA A 334 -0.70 5.49 8.80
N LEU A 335 -1.99 5.26 9.02
CA LEU A 335 -2.89 4.59 8.05
C LEU A 335 -3.05 5.36 6.72
N ASN A 336 -2.93 6.69 6.79
CA ASN A 336 -3.13 7.65 5.71
C ASN A 336 -1.85 8.50 5.46
N LEU A 337 -0.68 7.97 5.83
CA LEU A 337 0.63 8.60 5.62
C LEU A 337 0.82 9.25 4.22
N PRO A 338 0.37 8.63 3.10
CA PRO A 338 0.52 9.23 1.78
C PRO A 338 -0.07 10.65 1.65
N ALA A 339 -1.06 11.00 2.47
CA ALA A 339 -1.65 12.34 2.43
C ALA A 339 -0.71 13.45 2.93
N ASP A 340 0.34 13.14 3.71
CA ASP A 340 1.38 14.13 4.10
C ASP A 340 2.26 14.59 2.92
N PHE A 341 2.20 13.82 1.84
CA PHE A 341 2.89 14.10 0.58
C PHE A 341 1.96 14.68 -0.49
N LEU A 342 0.66 14.81 -0.20
CA LEU A 342 -0.26 15.44 -1.13
C LEU A 342 0.11 16.92 -1.29
N VAL A 343 0.24 17.35 -2.55
CA VAL A 343 0.48 18.76 -2.89
C VAL A 343 -0.65 19.35 -3.71
N GLY A 344 -1.43 18.51 -4.40
CA GLY A 344 -2.50 18.98 -5.28
C GLY A 344 -3.61 17.98 -5.52
N VAL A 345 -4.79 18.51 -5.85
CA VAL A 345 -5.95 17.76 -6.34
C VAL A 345 -6.40 18.35 -7.67
N ILE A 346 -6.45 17.52 -8.71
CA ILE A 346 -7.01 17.86 -10.01
C ILE A 346 -8.39 17.21 -10.11
N ARG A 347 -9.45 18.02 -10.12
CA ARG A 347 -10.82 17.58 -10.37
C ARG A 347 -11.08 17.53 -11.88
N LEU A 348 -11.56 16.40 -12.38
CA LEU A 348 -11.82 16.22 -13.81
C LEU A 348 -13.22 16.75 -14.17
N ASP A 349 -13.34 18.07 -14.29
CA ASP A 349 -14.60 18.81 -14.52
C ASP A 349 -14.95 18.94 -16.02
N PHE A 350 -15.00 17.80 -16.70
CA PHE A 350 -15.40 17.69 -18.11
C PHE A 350 -15.88 16.28 -18.41
N ASP A 351 -16.58 16.08 -19.52
CA ASP A 351 -17.05 14.76 -19.93
C ASP A 351 -16.06 14.15 -20.95
N SER A 352 -15.46 13.01 -20.63
CA SER A 352 -14.59 12.26 -21.55
C SER A 352 -15.38 11.16 -22.23
N ARG A 353 -15.50 11.22 -23.56
CA ARG A 353 -16.28 10.24 -24.36
C ARG A 353 -15.46 9.06 -24.87
N SER A 354 -14.14 9.16 -24.82
CA SER A 354 -13.24 8.10 -25.27
C SER A 354 -12.02 7.99 -24.37
N ASN A 355 -11.29 6.89 -24.53
CA ASN A 355 -10.05 6.64 -23.79
C ASN A 355 -8.89 7.44 -24.40
N GLU A 356 -8.49 8.54 -23.76
CA GLU A 356 -7.40 9.42 -24.23
C GLU A 356 -6.08 9.22 -23.48
N CYS A 357 -6.00 8.25 -22.57
CA CYS A 357 -4.78 8.04 -21.76
C CYS A 357 -3.65 7.34 -22.53
N GLY A 358 -3.89 6.80 -23.73
CA GLY A 358 -2.85 6.14 -24.52
C GLY A 358 -2.40 4.77 -24.00
N VAL A 359 -2.97 4.28 -22.89
CA VAL A 359 -2.77 2.93 -22.36
C VAL A 359 -4.10 2.19 -22.27
N ASN A 360 -4.05 0.86 -22.24
CA ASN A 360 -5.22 0.00 -22.13
C ASN A 360 -5.05 -1.07 -21.05
N ALA A 361 -6.16 -1.71 -20.68
CA ALA A 361 -6.18 -2.70 -19.60
C ALA A 361 -5.23 -3.88 -19.87
N GLN A 362 -5.25 -4.44 -21.09
CA GLN A 362 -4.41 -5.59 -21.46
C GLN A 362 -2.91 -5.28 -21.34
N HIS A 363 -2.51 -4.06 -21.68
CA HIS A 363 -1.15 -3.59 -21.48
C HIS A 363 -0.84 -3.51 -19.97
N LEU A 364 -1.62 -2.78 -19.19
CA LEU A 364 -1.31 -2.55 -17.76
C LEU A 364 -1.45 -3.79 -16.86
N LEU A 365 -2.28 -4.74 -17.29
CA LEU A 365 -2.74 -5.89 -16.51
C LEU A 365 -2.69 -7.16 -17.38
N PRO A 366 -1.50 -7.62 -17.77
CA PRO A 366 -1.35 -8.86 -18.54
C PRO A 366 -2.00 -10.06 -17.84
N ASP A 367 -2.42 -11.02 -18.66
CA ASP A 367 -2.87 -12.33 -18.24
C ASP A 367 -1.68 -13.23 -17.85
N ASP A 368 -1.96 -14.48 -17.48
CA ASP A 368 -0.95 -15.46 -17.04
C ASP A 368 -0.16 -16.10 -18.18
N LYS A 369 -0.48 -15.79 -19.44
CA LYS A 369 0.33 -16.20 -20.59
C LYS A 369 1.54 -15.28 -20.74
N ASP A 370 1.33 -13.99 -20.47
CA ASP A 370 2.37 -12.96 -20.57
C ASP A 370 3.10 -12.72 -19.24
N ASP A 371 2.44 -12.93 -18.10
CA ASP A 371 2.99 -12.65 -16.76
C ASP A 371 3.28 -13.94 -15.99
N ALA A 372 4.56 -14.36 -16.00
CA ALA A 372 4.99 -15.60 -15.34
C ALA A 372 4.80 -15.56 -13.81
N PHE A 373 4.88 -14.38 -13.19
CA PHE A 373 4.58 -14.24 -11.77
C PHE A 373 3.09 -14.49 -11.48
N LEU A 374 2.17 -13.94 -12.29
CA LEU A 374 0.74 -14.24 -12.14
C LEU A 374 0.46 -15.74 -12.30
N LYS A 375 1.09 -16.37 -13.30
CA LYS A 375 1.00 -17.82 -13.50
C LYS A 375 1.46 -18.62 -12.27
N ALA A 376 2.60 -18.24 -11.71
CA ALA A 376 3.11 -18.84 -10.47
C ALA A 376 2.14 -18.63 -9.31
N LEU A 377 1.58 -17.42 -9.16
CA LEU A 377 0.63 -17.08 -8.11
C LEU A 377 -0.68 -17.89 -8.23
N LYS A 378 -1.19 -18.11 -9.45
CA LYS A 378 -2.37 -18.95 -9.71
C LYS A 378 -2.17 -20.42 -9.32
N SER A 379 -0.92 -20.90 -9.27
CA SER A 379 -0.61 -22.26 -8.82
C SER A 379 -0.72 -22.43 -7.31
N ASN A 380 -0.71 -21.33 -6.54
CA ASN A 380 -0.94 -21.38 -5.10
C ASN A 380 -2.44 -21.63 -4.82
N PRO A 381 -2.80 -22.70 -4.09
CA PRO A 381 -4.20 -23.10 -3.90
C PRO A 381 -5.02 -22.11 -3.07
N PHE A 382 -4.38 -21.31 -2.23
CA PHE A 382 -5.05 -20.28 -1.42
C PHE A 382 -5.20 -18.96 -2.16
N ALA A 383 -4.28 -18.65 -3.08
CA ALA A 383 -4.30 -17.39 -3.81
C ALA A 383 -5.40 -17.34 -4.87
N LYS A 384 -5.61 -18.45 -5.58
CA LYS A 384 -6.38 -18.53 -6.84
C LYS A 384 -7.73 -17.79 -6.82
N ASP A 385 -8.50 -17.92 -5.74
CA ASP A 385 -9.85 -17.35 -5.65
C ASP A 385 -9.88 -15.84 -5.32
N HIS A 386 -8.73 -15.29 -4.95
CA HIS A 386 -8.56 -13.91 -4.51
C HIS A 386 -7.82 -13.04 -5.53
N LEU A 387 -7.27 -13.64 -6.59
CA LEU A 387 -6.54 -12.91 -7.63
C LEU A 387 -7.47 -12.11 -8.54
N THR A 388 -6.90 -11.05 -9.11
CA THR A 388 -7.50 -10.33 -10.24
C THR A 388 -6.99 -10.92 -11.54
N ASP A 389 -7.84 -11.70 -12.21
CA ASP A 389 -7.54 -12.34 -13.49
C ASP A 389 -8.22 -11.59 -14.64
N PHE A 390 -7.46 -10.86 -15.45
CA PHE A 390 -8.00 -10.08 -16.55
C PHE A 390 -8.02 -10.94 -17.80
N THR A 391 -9.21 -11.28 -18.27
CA THR A 391 -9.37 -12.00 -19.54
C THR A 391 -9.12 -11.05 -20.69
N SER A 392 -8.16 -11.41 -21.54
CA SER A 392 -7.90 -10.77 -22.84
C SER A 392 -9.05 -10.93 -23.81
#